data_AF-A0A1F8WHE0-F1
#
_entry.id   AF-A0A1F8WHE0-F1
#
_cell.length_a   1.000
_cell.length_b   1.000
_cell.length_c   1.000
_cell.angle_alpha   90.00
_cell.angle_beta   90.00
_cell.angle_gamma   90.00
#
_symmetry.space_group_name_H-M   'P 1'
#
loop_
_entity.id
_entity.type
_entity.pdbx_description
1 polymer ?
#
loop_
_entity_poly.entity_id
_entity_poly.type
_entity_poly.pdbx_seq_one_letter_code
_entity_poly.pdbx_strand_id
1 'polypeptide(L)'
;MILDQLKDSLRKRSSLNFKFDNWSRVVKYRWALKPLSAEGSTLTDAGGRFNIGDIDPNRFPAFPALYLGEDAETALKEVFGKKPQQKGLDALDFSLTNPDSYSLVRVQGQLEMVLDLTHMENLRDYFELIKKIKFPKYVETTAKILKLQKPRTIKNLSELKKSLLEPNWRIFPMQYDIPANSQILGQIVENAGIQGVLYLSVQGGKKCLAVFPRNLENSTAFVQLMDPLPEGTNIESKLDMNSWKKLV
;
A
#
# COMPACT_ATOMS: atom_id res chain seq x y z
N MET A 1 -15.53 16.73 11.70
CA MET A 1 -14.23 16.68 12.44
C MET A 1 -13.07 16.86 11.44
N ILE A 2 -11.84 17.18 11.86
CA ILE A 2 -10.71 17.35 10.91
C ILE A 2 -10.48 16.11 10.02
N LEU A 3 -10.73 14.91 10.54
CA LEU A 3 -10.66 13.66 9.79
C LEU A 3 -11.63 13.60 8.61
N ASP A 4 -12.84 14.14 8.75
CA ASP A 4 -13.81 14.19 7.66
C ASP A 4 -13.34 15.13 6.55
N GLN A 5 -12.77 16.28 6.92
CA GLN A 5 -12.16 17.20 5.97
C GLN A 5 -10.99 16.56 5.21
N LEU A 6 -10.17 15.73 5.89
CA LEU A 6 -9.11 14.97 5.24
C LEU A 6 -9.67 13.98 4.23
N LYS A 7 -10.65 13.15 4.61
CA LYS A 7 -11.31 12.20 3.70
C LYS A 7 -11.90 12.90 2.47
N ASP A 8 -12.62 14.00 2.68
CA ASP A 8 -13.25 14.75 1.60
C ASP A 8 -12.22 15.42 0.68
N SER A 9 -11.10 15.90 1.22
CA SER A 9 -10.01 16.45 0.41
C SER A 9 -9.41 15.42 -0.54
N LEU A 10 -9.30 14.16 -0.10
CA LEU A 10 -8.77 13.07 -0.91
C LEU A 10 -9.78 12.65 -1.98
N ARG A 11 -11.06 12.47 -1.61
CA ARG A 11 -12.14 12.11 -2.57
C ARG A 11 -12.24 13.08 -3.73
N LYS A 12 -12.16 14.39 -3.46
CA LYS A 12 -12.26 15.45 -4.49
C LYS A 12 -11.15 15.39 -5.54
N ARG A 13 -10.00 14.79 -5.22
CA ARG A 13 -8.81 14.73 -6.07
C ARG A 13 -8.54 13.32 -6.58
N SER A 14 -9.33 12.33 -6.18
CA SER A 14 -9.23 10.98 -6.70
C SER A 14 -9.68 10.93 -8.15
N SER A 15 -8.91 10.23 -8.96
CA SER A 15 -9.25 9.89 -10.34
C SER A 15 -10.46 8.97 -10.35
N LEU A 16 -11.41 9.26 -11.23
CA LEU A 16 -12.59 8.44 -11.43
C LEU A 16 -12.37 7.44 -12.57
N ASN A 17 -12.92 6.23 -12.45
CA ASN A 17 -12.91 5.18 -13.48
C ASN A 17 -11.50 4.81 -14.00
N PHE A 18 -10.58 4.56 -13.09
CA PHE A 18 -9.25 4.06 -13.41
C PHE A 18 -9.34 2.63 -13.96
N LYS A 19 -8.99 2.45 -15.23
CA LYS A 19 -8.88 1.14 -15.88
C LYS A 19 -7.42 0.74 -16.02
N PHE A 20 -7.16 -0.54 -15.85
CA PHE A 20 -5.84 -1.10 -16.03
C PHE A 20 -5.95 -2.47 -16.69
N ASP A 21 -4.99 -2.76 -17.56
CA ASP A 21 -4.95 -3.98 -18.35
C ASP A 21 -3.51 -4.50 -18.39
N ASN A 22 -3.36 -5.83 -18.36
CA ASN A 22 -2.07 -6.52 -18.38
C ASN A 22 -1.11 -6.12 -17.23
N TRP A 23 -1.67 -5.76 -16.07
CA TRP A 23 -0.89 -5.54 -14.85
C TRP A 23 -0.45 -6.87 -14.24
N SER A 24 0.53 -6.86 -13.35
CA SER A 24 1.10 -8.07 -12.80
C SER A 24 1.05 -8.11 -11.29
N ARG A 25 0.86 -9.32 -10.76
CA ARG A 25 1.00 -9.62 -9.34
C ARG A 25 1.95 -10.80 -9.15
N VAL A 26 2.84 -10.66 -8.18
CA VAL A 26 3.72 -11.73 -7.72
C VAL A 26 3.25 -12.20 -6.35
N VAL A 27 3.12 -13.51 -6.19
CA VAL A 27 2.83 -14.18 -4.91
C VAL A 27 3.85 -15.28 -4.67
N LYS A 28 4.19 -15.54 -3.39
CA LYS A 28 5.02 -16.71 -3.05
C LYS A 28 4.31 -18.00 -3.47
N TYR A 29 5.06 -19.02 -3.88
CA TYR A 29 4.51 -20.27 -4.41
C TYR A 29 3.47 -20.94 -3.49
N ARG A 30 3.67 -20.90 -2.16
CA ARG A 30 2.69 -21.41 -1.17
C ARG A 30 1.29 -20.78 -1.28
N TRP A 31 1.17 -19.62 -1.92
CA TRP A 31 -0.07 -18.86 -2.13
C TRP A 31 -0.52 -18.85 -3.59
N ALA A 32 0.07 -19.69 -4.45
CA ALA A 32 -0.24 -19.76 -5.88
C ALA A 32 -1.73 -19.99 -6.17
N LEU A 33 -2.44 -20.71 -5.29
CA LEU A 33 -3.87 -21.00 -5.41
C LEU A 33 -4.78 -19.88 -4.87
N LYS A 34 -4.21 -18.79 -4.35
CA LYS A 34 -4.96 -17.62 -3.86
C LYS A 34 -4.32 -16.31 -4.37
N PRO A 35 -4.12 -16.15 -5.68
CA PRO A 35 -3.35 -15.04 -6.23
C PRO A 35 -4.06 -13.68 -6.06
N LEU A 36 -5.37 -13.64 -5.80
CA LEU A 36 -6.12 -12.42 -5.51
C LEU A 36 -6.41 -12.20 -4.01
N SER A 37 -5.86 -13.03 -3.12
CA SER A 37 -5.99 -12.80 -1.67
C SER A 37 -5.14 -11.61 -1.23
N ALA A 38 -5.71 -10.74 -0.40
CA ALA A 38 -5.04 -9.65 0.29
C ALA A 38 -4.73 -9.97 1.76
N GLU A 39 -5.12 -11.15 2.25
CA GLU A 39 -4.88 -11.64 3.63
C GLU A 39 -3.40 -11.53 4.04
N GLY A 40 -2.47 -11.79 3.12
CA GLY A 40 -1.04 -11.67 3.41
C GLY A 40 -0.60 -10.27 3.87
N SER A 41 -1.31 -9.21 3.48
CA SER A 41 -0.95 -7.83 3.85
C SER A 41 -1.37 -7.47 5.28
N THR A 42 -2.30 -8.21 5.88
CA THR A 42 -2.72 -8.03 7.29
C THR A 42 -1.92 -8.94 8.22
N LEU A 43 -1.56 -10.13 7.74
CA LEU A 43 -0.78 -11.12 8.50
C LEU A 43 0.72 -10.81 8.60
N THR A 44 1.22 -9.86 7.80
CA THR A 44 2.61 -9.41 7.93
C THR A 44 2.71 -8.38 9.04
N ASP A 45 3.67 -8.52 9.96
CA ASP A 45 3.84 -7.64 11.13
C ASP A 45 3.70 -6.16 10.77
N ALA A 46 4.47 -5.68 9.80
CA ALA A 46 4.40 -4.28 9.37
C ALA A 46 3.28 -4.00 8.35
N GLY A 47 2.67 -5.01 7.73
CA GLY A 47 1.82 -4.87 6.55
C GLY A 47 2.59 -4.40 5.30
N GLY A 48 1.90 -3.66 4.43
CA GLY A 48 2.45 -3.07 3.21
C GLY A 48 2.59 -1.55 3.29
N ARG A 49 3.11 -0.92 2.22
CA ARG A 49 3.40 0.52 2.22
C ARG A 49 2.18 1.38 2.54
N PHE A 50 1.01 0.99 2.04
CA PHE A 50 -0.24 1.75 2.18
C PHE A 50 -1.28 1.01 3.03
N ASN A 51 -0.89 -0.03 3.77
CA ASN A 51 -1.80 -0.70 4.70
C ASN A 51 -1.11 -1.10 5.99
N ILE A 52 -1.86 -1.05 7.09
CA ILE A 52 -1.37 -1.45 8.42
C ILE A 52 -1.57 -2.97 8.56
N GLY A 53 -0.51 -3.65 8.99
CA GLY A 53 -0.52 -5.07 9.35
C GLY A 53 -0.76 -5.27 10.84
N ASP A 54 -0.09 -6.25 11.44
CA ASP A 54 -0.24 -6.63 12.85
C ASP A 54 0.59 -5.76 13.82
N ILE A 55 0.50 -4.42 13.66
CA ILE A 55 1.23 -3.45 14.49
C ILE A 55 0.30 -2.91 15.57
N ASP A 56 0.56 -3.23 16.85
CA ASP A 56 -0.28 -2.85 18.01
C ASP A 56 -1.79 -2.77 17.66
N PRO A 57 -2.46 -3.92 17.49
CA PRO A 57 -3.83 -3.98 16.94
C PRO A 57 -4.87 -3.18 17.74
N ASN A 58 -4.60 -2.90 19.01
CA ASN A 58 -5.47 -2.09 19.86
C ASN A 58 -5.45 -0.62 19.49
N ARG A 59 -4.34 -0.13 18.90
CA ARG A 59 -4.17 1.27 18.49
C ARG A 59 -4.31 1.45 17.00
N PHE A 60 -3.84 0.49 16.22
CA PHE A 60 -3.77 0.61 14.77
C PHE A 60 -4.43 -0.63 14.12
N PRO A 61 -5.74 -0.56 13.81
CA PRO A 61 -6.43 -1.71 13.25
C PRO A 61 -5.89 -2.05 11.85
N ALA A 62 -5.57 -3.33 11.65
CA ALA A 62 -5.12 -3.84 10.37
C ALA A 62 -6.21 -3.75 9.29
N PHE A 63 -5.78 -3.56 8.05
CA PHE A 63 -6.68 -3.57 6.89
C PHE A 63 -6.01 -4.15 5.64
N PRO A 64 -6.76 -4.88 4.80
CA PRO A 64 -6.21 -5.60 3.66
C PRO A 64 -5.90 -4.66 2.50
N ALA A 65 -4.82 -4.96 1.79
CA ALA A 65 -4.48 -4.32 0.53
C ALA A 65 -3.85 -5.32 -0.46
N LEU A 66 -4.33 -5.24 -1.70
CA LEU A 66 -3.76 -5.95 -2.85
C LEU A 66 -2.69 -5.07 -3.49
N TYR A 67 -1.50 -5.61 -3.77
CA TYR A 67 -0.45 -4.85 -4.46
C TYR A 67 -0.22 -5.40 -5.87
N LEU A 68 -0.24 -4.50 -6.85
CA LEU A 68 -0.05 -4.78 -8.27
C LEU A 68 1.06 -3.89 -8.83
N GLY A 69 1.84 -4.42 -9.77
CA GLY A 69 2.78 -3.67 -10.60
C GLY A 69 2.22 -3.46 -12.01
N GLU A 70 2.59 -2.36 -12.66
CA GLU A 70 2.21 -2.05 -14.05
C GLU A 70 2.64 -3.14 -15.04
N ASP A 71 3.74 -3.84 -14.74
CA ASP A 71 4.21 -5.00 -15.50
C ASP A 71 4.94 -6.02 -14.60
N ALA A 72 5.30 -7.16 -15.21
CA ALA A 72 5.98 -8.26 -14.54
C ALA A 72 7.31 -7.83 -13.90
N GLU A 73 8.10 -7.03 -14.61
CA GLU A 73 9.40 -6.54 -14.13
C GLU A 73 9.24 -5.68 -12.86
N THR A 74 8.24 -4.79 -12.86
CA THR A 74 7.92 -3.91 -11.74
C THR A 74 7.44 -4.72 -10.54
N ALA A 75 6.53 -5.67 -10.75
CA ALA A 75 6.01 -6.52 -9.70
C ALA A 75 7.13 -7.36 -9.03
N LEU A 76 8.05 -7.91 -9.84
CA LEU A 76 9.21 -8.66 -9.34
C LEU A 76 10.15 -7.78 -8.52
N LYS A 77 10.46 -6.57 -9.00
CA LYS A 77 11.32 -5.61 -8.27
C LYS A 77 10.74 -5.16 -6.94
N GLU A 78 9.42 -5.03 -6.83
CA GLU A 78 8.77 -4.65 -5.55
C GLU A 78 8.79 -5.79 -4.52
N VAL A 79 8.68 -7.05 -4.96
CA VAL A 79 8.72 -8.22 -4.06
C VAL A 79 10.14 -8.59 -3.66
N PHE A 80 11.07 -8.59 -4.60
CA PHE A 80 12.44 -9.10 -4.40
C PHE A 80 13.49 -8.00 -4.20
N GLY A 81 13.14 -6.73 -4.42
CA GLY A 81 14.09 -5.62 -4.37
C GLY A 81 15.05 -5.58 -5.57
N LYS A 82 16.00 -4.64 -5.56
CA LYS A 82 17.16 -4.67 -6.47
C LYS A 82 18.19 -5.64 -5.91
N LYS A 83 18.82 -6.44 -6.78
CA LYS A 83 20.05 -7.18 -6.42
C LYS A 83 21.06 -6.18 -5.82
N PRO A 84 21.57 -6.40 -4.60
CA PRO A 84 22.63 -5.55 -4.07
C PRO A 84 23.87 -5.65 -4.98
N GLN A 85 24.44 -4.50 -5.33
CA GLN A 85 25.70 -4.42 -6.09
C GLN A 85 26.95 -4.75 -5.24
N GLN A 86 26.79 -5.08 -3.96
CA GLN A 86 27.88 -5.45 -3.06
C GLN A 86 27.78 -6.92 -2.65
N LYS A 87 28.93 -7.58 -2.51
CA LYS A 87 29.07 -8.90 -1.88
C LYS A 87 28.53 -8.84 -0.45
N GLY A 88 27.26 -9.17 -0.29
CA GLY A 88 26.52 -9.19 0.98
C GLY A 88 25.16 -9.84 0.76
N LEU A 89 24.55 -10.30 1.85
CA LEU A 89 23.29 -11.06 1.84
C LEU A 89 22.21 -10.31 1.05
N ASP A 90 21.59 -11.02 0.10
CA ASP A 90 20.54 -10.52 -0.77
C ASP A 90 19.22 -10.39 0.01
N ALA A 91 18.30 -9.52 -0.45
CA ALA A 91 16.92 -9.54 0.01
C ALA A 91 16.27 -10.93 -0.18
N LEU A 92 16.79 -11.70 -1.13
CA LEU A 92 16.46 -13.12 -1.36
C LEU A 92 16.90 -14.04 -0.21
N ASP A 93 18.04 -13.78 0.42
CA ASP A 93 18.60 -14.57 1.54
C ASP A 93 17.77 -14.41 2.82
N PHE A 94 17.07 -13.29 2.97
CA PHE A 94 16.14 -13.04 4.08
C PHE A 94 14.73 -13.61 3.83
N SER A 95 14.41 -14.07 2.62
CA SER A 95 13.02 -14.41 2.27
C SER A 95 12.51 -15.73 2.85
N LEU A 96 13.38 -16.54 3.50
CA LEU A 96 13.12 -17.88 4.08
C LEU A 96 12.34 -18.85 3.16
N THR A 97 12.31 -18.55 1.87
CA THR A 97 11.65 -19.34 0.82
C THR A 97 12.59 -19.38 -0.38
N ASN A 98 12.55 -20.45 -1.17
CA ASN A 98 13.33 -20.50 -2.41
C ASN A 98 12.92 -19.29 -3.30
N PRO A 99 13.85 -18.36 -3.60
CA PRO A 99 13.54 -17.16 -4.37
C PRO A 99 13.08 -17.45 -5.80
N ASP A 100 13.37 -18.65 -6.31
CA ASP A 100 12.91 -19.13 -7.61
C ASP A 100 11.47 -19.70 -7.57
N SER A 101 10.87 -19.82 -6.39
CA SER A 101 9.53 -20.39 -6.21
C SER A 101 8.48 -19.31 -5.93
N TYR A 102 7.98 -18.71 -7.00
CA TYR A 102 6.88 -17.75 -6.98
C TYR A 102 5.86 -18.04 -8.09
N SER A 103 4.70 -17.40 -8.00
CA SER A 103 3.73 -17.35 -9.08
C SER A 103 3.52 -15.90 -9.50
N LEU A 104 3.65 -15.65 -10.80
CA LEU A 104 3.35 -14.37 -11.41
C LEU A 104 2.05 -14.54 -12.20
N VAL A 105 1.08 -13.67 -11.92
CA VAL A 105 -0.21 -13.67 -12.62
C VAL A 105 -0.45 -12.32 -13.27
N ARG A 106 -1.12 -12.35 -14.41
CA ARG A 106 -1.59 -11.13 -15.09
C ARG A 106 -3.00 -10.81 -14.67
N VAL A 107 -3.26 -9.53 -14.47
CA VAL A 107 -4.53 -9.01 -14.02
C VAL A 107 -4.98 -7.81 -14.83
N GLN A 108 -6.29 -7.69 -14.95
CA GLN A 108 -6.98 -6.52 -15.50
C GLN A 108 -8.03 -6.06 -14.49
N GLY A 109 -8.52 -4.84 -14.64
CA GLY A 109 -9.57 -4.35 -13.77
C GLY A 109 -9.98 -2.92 -14.01
N GLN A 110 -10.92 -2.51 -13.18
CA GLN A 110 -11.46 -1.16 -13.14
C GLN A 110 -11.74 -0.79 -11.69
N LEU A 111 -11.29 0.40 -11.30
CA LEU A 111 -11.61 1.03 -10.02
C LEU A 111 -12.36 2.34 -10.30
N GLU A 112 -13.44 2.57 -9.58
CA GLU A 112 -14.25 3.78 -9.65
C GLU A 112 -13.53 4.98 -9.04
N MET A 113 -12.74 4.80 -7.98
CA MET A 113 -12.06 5.89 -7.28
C MET A 113 -10.63 5.51 -6.87
N VAL A 114 -9.63 6.20 -7.42
CA VAL A 114 -8.21 5.96 -7.14
C VAL A 114 -7.51 7.26 -6.77
N LEU A 115 -6.79 7.28 -5.66
CA LEU A 115 -5.89 8.38 -5.33
C LEU A 115 -4.59 8.24 -6.14
N ASP A 116 -4.36 9.15 -7.07
CA ASP A 116 -3.15 9.15 -7.90
C ASP A 116 -2.03 9.99 -7.28
N LEU A 117 -1.00 9.32 -6.78
CA LEU A 117 0.22 9.90 -6.20
C LEU A 117 1.34 10.10 -7.22
N THR A 118 1.14 9.74 -8.49
CA THR A 118 2.07 10.11 -9.56
C THR A 118 2.07 11.63 -9.80
N HIS A 119 0.94 12.27 -9.47
CA HIS A 119 0.75 13.72 -9.48
C HIS A 119 0.51 14.26 -8.06
N MET A 120 1.57 14.72 -7.40
CA MET A 120 1.52 15.16 -5.99
C MET A 120 0.57 16.33 -5.71
N GLU A 121 0.18 17.10 -6.72
CA GLU A 121 -0.83 18.15 -6.58
C GLU A 121 -2.20 17.60 -6.17
N ASN A 122 -2.47 16.32 -6.40
CA ASN A 122 -3.67 15.65 -5.89
C ASN A 122 -3.72 15.61 -4.35
N LEU A 123 -2.58 15.78 -3.68
CA LEU A 123 -2.49 15.88 -2.23
C LEU A 123 -2.45 17.33 -1.72
N ARG A 124 -2.64 18.34 -2.58
CA ARG A 124 -2.56 19.75 -2.18
C ARG A 124 -3.54 20.10 -1.05
N ASP A 125 -4.81 19.77 -1.24
CA ASP A 125 -5.86 20.11 -0.26
C ASP A 125 -5.67 19.33 1.05
N TYR A 126 -5.24 18.06 0.96
CA TYR A 126 -4.85 17.24 2.10
C TYR A 126 -3.67 17.86 2.87
N PHE A 127 -2.62 18.27 2.15
CA PHE A 127 -1.43 18.92 2.71
C PHE A 127 -1.78 20.21 3.47
N GLU A 128 -2.65 21.03 2.89
CA GLU A 128 -3.10 22.30 3.49
C GLU A 128 -3.85 22.10 4.82
N LEU A 129 -4.45 20.93 5.03
CA LEU A 129 -5.05 20.54 6.30
C LEU A 129 -4.00 20.03 7.29
N ILE A 130 -3.17 19.05 6.91
CA ILE A 130 -2.22 18.43 7.83
C ILE A 130 -1.12 19.38 8.32
N LYS A 131 -0.72 20.37 7.51
CA LYS A 131 0.32 21.34 7.91
C LYS A 131 -0.09 22.21 9.10
N LYS A 132 -1.40 22.28 9.38
CA LYS A 132 -1.97 23.03 10.51
C LYS A 132 -1.94 22.22 11.82
N ILE A 133 -1.73 20.90 11.75
CA ILE A 133 -1.62 20.04 12.92
C ILE A 133 -0.30 20.34 13.63
N LYS A 134 -0.41 20.75 14.89
CA LYS A 134 0.74 21.05 15.76
C LYS A 134 0.99 19.88 16.70
N PHE A 135 2.27 19.60 16.96
CA PHE A 135 2.62 18.66 18.01
C PHE A 135 2.24 19.24 19.38
N PRO A 136 1.72 18.41 20.30
CA PRO A 136 1.54 18.81 21.67
C PRO A 136 2.89 19.21 22.30
N LYS A 137 2.89 20.23 23.17
CA LYS A 137 4.12 20.71 23.85
C LYS A 137 4.87 19.60 24.58
N TYR A 138 4.16 18.63 25.16
CA TYR A 138 4.79 17.53 25.87
C TYR A 138 5.69 16.68 24.96
N VAL A 139 5.31 16.48 23.68
CA VAL A 139 6.11 15.72 22.72
C VAL A 139 7.44 16.43 22.45
N GLU A 140 7.40 17.75 22.29
CA GLU A 140 8.60 18.56 22.08
C GLU A 140 9.53 18.55 23.31
N THR A 141 8.94 18.63 24.51
CA THR A 141 9.67 18.57 25.78
C THR A 141 10.32 17.20 25.96
N THR A 142 9.58 16.11 25.72
CA THR A 142 10.09 14.74 25.83
C THR A 142 11.22 14.49 24.84
N ALA A 143 11.09 14.90 23.57
CA ALA A 143 12.17 14.78 22.58
C ALA A 143 13.46 15.48 23.03
N LYS A 144 13.34 16.67 23.66
CA LYS A 144 14.48 17.40 24.22
C LYS A 144 15.14 16.66 25.39
N ILE A 145 14.34 16.11 26.31
CA ILE A 145 14.83 15.32 27.46
C ILE A 145 15.58 14.08 26.98
N LEU A 146 15.01 13.37 25.99
CA LEU A 146 15.59 12.15 25.43
C LEU A 146 16.73 12.39 24.43
N LYS A 147 17.11 13.65 24.18
CA LYS A 147 18.11 14.05 23.17
C LYS A 147 17.81 13.49 21.76
N LEU A 148 16.53 13.29 21.45
CA LEU A 148 16.07 12.83 20.14
C LEU A 148 15.84 14.03 19.21
N GLN A 149 15.85 13.78 17.90
CA GLN A 149 15.40 14.81 16.96
C GLN A 149 13.94 15.17 17.24
N LYS A 150 13.67 16.48 17.32
CA LYS A 150 12.29 16.97 17.43
C LYS A 150 11.47 16.51 16.23
N PRO A 151 10.21 16.08 16.44
CA PRO A 151 9.30 15.83 15.34
C PRO A 151 9.18 17.08 14.46
N ARG A 152 9.27 16.89 13.15
CA ARG A 152 9.15 17.98 12.18
C ARG A 152 7.82 17.86 11.46
N THR A 153 7.09 18.96 11.41
CA THR A 153 5.91 19.07 10.55
C THR A 153 6.36 19.16 9.10
N ILE A 154 5.65 18.47 8.21
CA ILE A 154 5.86 18.54 6.77
C ILE A 154 5.54 19.96 6.29
N LYS A 155 6.50 20.62 5.61
CA LYS A 155 6.40 22.04 5.25
C LYS A 155 5.91 22.30 3.84
N ASN A 156 5.99 21.31 2.96
CA ASN A 156 5.60 21.44 1.55
C ASN A 156 5.28 20.06 0.94
N LEU A 157 4.73 20.07 -0.27
CA LEU A 157 4.37 18.84 -1.00
C LEU A 157 5.57 17.95 -1.34
N SER A 158 6.76 18.53 -1.54
CA SER A 158 7.98 17.75 -1.83
C SER A 158 8.41 16.94 -0.60
N GLU A 159 8.36 17.54 0.59
CA GLU A 159 8.57 16.83 1.86
C GLU A 159 7.50 15.76 2.10
N LEU A 160 6.23 16.06 1.77
CA LEU A 160 5.15 15.06 1.87
C LEU A 160 5.44 13.85 0.98
N LYS A 161 5.77 14.09 -0.30
CA LYS A 161 6.14 13.05 -1.26
C LYS A 161 7.26 12.18 -0.73
N LYS A 162 8.34 12.78 -0.24
CA LYS A 162 9.49 12.06 0.33
C LYS A 162 9.07 11.19 1.50
N SER A 163 8.23 11.70 2.39
CA SER A 163 7.77 10.93 3.55
C SER A 163 6.85 9.76 3.19
N LEU A 164 6.03 9.89 2.15
CA LEU A 164 5.12 8.82 1.69
C LEU A 164 5.85 7.73 0.87
N LEU A 165 6.89 8.13 0.13
CA LEU A 165 7.69 7.25 -0.73
C LEU A 165 9.05 6.92 -0.11
N GLU A 166 9.20 7.05 1.20
CA GLU A 166 10.42 6.72 1.92
C GLU A 166 10.81 5.26 1.64
N PRO A 167 12.02 4.98 1.12
CA PRO A 167 12.45 3.62 0.84
C PRO A 167 12.42 2.73 2.09
N ASN A 168 12.85 3.28 3.23
CA ASN A 168 12.94 2.57 4.50
C ASN A 168 11.71 2.76 5.40
N TRP A 169 10.52 2.91 4.80
CA TRP A 169 9.26 3.13 5.53
C TRP A 169 8.98 2.08 6.63
N ARG A 170 9.52 0.86 6.50
CA ARG A 170 9.35 -0.24 7.46
C ARG A 170 10.03 -0.03 8.80
N ILE A 171 10.98 0.91 8.92
CA ILE A 171 11.68 1.17 10.18
C ILE A 171 10.68 1.53 11.29
N PHE A 172 9.74 2.43 11.01
CA PHE A 172 8.75 2.87 11.98
C PHE A 172 7.85 1.73 12.50
N PRO A 173 7.17 0.98 11.62
CA PRO A 173 6.27 -0.08 12.06
C PRO A 173 7.03 -1.24 12.73
N MET A 174 8.22 -1.60 12.26
CA MET A 174 8.95 -2.76 12.79
C MET A 174 9.76 -2.47 14.06
N GLN A 175 10.22 -1.24 14.29
CA GLN A 175 11.07 -0.92 15.45
C GLN A 175 10.34 -0.21 16.57
N TYR A 176 9.25 0.50 16.25
CA TYR A 176 8.57 1.38 17.20
C TYR A 176 7.08 1.08 17.34
N ASP A 177 6.56 0.08 16.62
CA ASP A 177 5.13 -0.23 16.54
C ASP A 177 4.27 0.99 16.17
N ILE A 178 4.79 1.84 15.27
CA ILE A 178 4.10 3.04 14.79
C ILE A 178 3.95 2.96 13.28
N PRO A 179 2.74 3.13 12.72
CA PRO A 179 2.54 3.16 11.28
C PRO A 179 3.38 4.25 10.59
N ALA A 180 3.93 3.92 9.42
CA ALA A 180 4.58 4.90 8.56
C ALA A 180 3.55 5.92 8.03
N ASN A 181 4.01 7.11 7.62
CA ASN A 181 3.15 8.15 7.06
C ASN A 181 2.31 7.66 5.86
N SER A 182 2.85 6.76 5.04
CA SER A 182 2.14 6.13 3.92
C SER A 182 1.02 5.20 4.37
N GLN A 183 1.20 4.51 5.50
CA GLN A 183 0.17 3.64 6.09
C GLN A 183 -0.94 4.47 6.73
N ILE A 184 -0.59 5.57 7.41
CA ILE A 184 -1.56 6.54 7.93
C ILE A 184 -2.38 7.12 6.79
N LEU A 185 -1.74 7.54 5.70
CA LEU A 185 -2.45 7.99 4.49
C LEU A 185 -3.36 6.88 3.96
N GLY A 186 -2.85 5.66 3.81
CA GLY A 186 -3.59 4.51 3.34
C GLY A 186 -4.85 4.24 4.17
N GLN A 187 -4.76 4.35 5.49
CA GLN A 187 -5.91 4.20 6.39
C GLN A 187 -6.94 5.31 6.19
N ILE A 188 -6.52 6.55 5.98
CA ILE A 188 -7.46 7.66 5.70
C ILE A 188 -8.12 7.46 4.33
N VAL A 189 -7.36 6.98 3.33
CA VAL A 189 -7.85 6.68 1.98
C VAL A 189 -8.87 5.54 2.02
N GLU A 190 -8.57 4.45 2.72
CA GLU A 190 -9.47 3.32 2.89
C GLU A 190 -10.76 3.76 3.61
N ASN A 191 -10.66 4.50 4.72
CA ASN A 191 -11.81 5.06 5.43
C ASN A 191 -12.60 6.10 4.62
N ALA A 192 -12.00 6.67 3.56
CA ALA A 192 -12.69 7.56 2.64
C ALA A 192 -13.53 6.79 1.60
N GLY A 193 -13.44 5.46 1.53
CA GLY A 193 -14.09 4.66 0.50
C GLY A 193 -13.37 4.70 -0.86
N ILE A 194 -12.14 5.22 -0.90
CA ILE A 194 -11.32 5.22 -2.12
C ILE A 194 -10.77 3.82 -2.33
N GLN A 195 -10.86 3.27 -3.54
CA GLN A 195 -10.59 1.85 -3.80
C GLN A 195 -9.12 1.54 -4.03
N GLY A 196 -8.28 2.54 -4.28
CA GLY A 196 -6.85 2.31 -4.37
C GLY A 196 -5.98 3.54 -4.39
N VAL A 197 -4.67 3.30 -4.30
CA VAL A 197 -3.61 4.29 -4.39
C VAL A 197 -2.69 3.91 -5.55
N LEU A 198 -2.62 4.76 -6.57
CA LEU A 198 -1.68 4.66 -7.67
C LEU A 198 -0.41 5.43 -7.31
N TYR A 199 0.75 4.80 -7.41
CA TYR A 199 2.03 5.41 -7.03
C TYR A 199 3.17 4.93 -7.93
N LEU A 200 4.31 5.62 -7.88
CA LEU A 200 5.52 5.16 -8.58
C LEU A 200 6.32 4.22 -7.69
N SER A 201 6.74 3.08 -8.24
CA SER A 201 7.69 2.16 -7.62
C SER A 201 8.95 2.90 -7.22
N VAL A 202 9.36 2.72 -5.96
CA VAL A 202 10.63 3.27 -5.46
C VAL A 202 11.85 2.52 -6.02
N GLN A 203 11.63 1.32 -6.59
CA GLN A 203 12.67 0.47 -7.16
C GLN A 203 12.87 0.69 -8.67
N GLY A 204 11.78 0.91 -9.41
CA GLY A 204 11.78 0.91 -10.88
C GLY A 204 11.18 2.14 -11.56
N GLY A 205 10.54 3.05 -10.83
CA GLY A 205 9.93 4.27 -11.38
C GLY A 205 8.65 4.08 -12.21
N LYS A 206 8.28 2.84 -12.53
CA LYS A 206 6.99 2.45 -13.14
C LYS A 206 5.86 2.45 -12.11
N LYS A 207 4.61 2.33 -12.56
CA LYS A 207 3.44 2.46 -11.69
C LYS A 207 3.20 1.19 -10.86
N CYS A 208 2.70 1.39 -9.65
CA CYS A 208 2.18 0.37 -8.76
C CYS A 208 0.82 0.82 -8.24
N LEU A 209 -0.02 -0.16 -7.87
CA LEU A 209 -1.37 0.07 -7.38
C LEU A 209 -1.57 -0.73 -6.10
N ALA A 210 -1.95 -0.04 -5.04
CA ALA A 210 -2.50 -0.66 -3.84
C ALA A 210 -4.03 -0.61 -3.95
N VAL A 211 -4.71 -1.76 -3.98
CA VAL A 211 -6.17 -1.87 -4.03
C VAL A 211 -6.68 -2.22 -2.64
N PHE A 212 -7.76 -1.59 -2.18
CA PHE A 212 -8.39 -1.85 -0.88
C PHE A 212 -9.66 -2.68 -1.06
N PRO A 213 -9.63 -4.00 -0.81
CA PRO A 213 -10.75 -4.89 -1.11
C PRO A 213 -12.06 -4.54 -0.41
N ARG A 214 -11.99 -4.01 0.83
CA ARG A 214 -13.18 -3.59 1.60
C ARG A 214 -14.01 -2.54 0.87
N ASN A 215 -13.34 -1.64 0.14
CA ASN A 215 -13.99 -0.57 -0.61
C ASN A 215 -14.62 -1.01 -1.93
N LEU A 216 -14.62 -2.32 -2.22
CA LEU A 216 -15.32 -2.90 -3.35
C LEU A 216 -16.78 -3.26 -3.03
N GLU A 217 -17.16 -3.37 -1.75
CA GLU A 217 -18.44 -3.93 -1.26
C GLU A 217 -19.70 -3.31 -1.89
N ASN A 218 -19.65 -2.05 -2.34
CA ASN A 218 -20.78 -1.35 -2.93
C ASN A 218 -20.42 -0.67 -4.26
N SER A 219 -19.67 -1.37 -5.11
CA SER A 219 -19.18 -0.81 -6.37
C SER A 219 -19.17 -1.83 -7.50
N THR A 220 -19.02 -1.32 -8.72
CA THR A 220 -18.75 -2.13 -9.92
C THR A 220 -17.26 -2.41 -10.13
N ALA A 221 -16.41 -1.93 -9.22
CA ALA A 221 -14.97 -2.09 -9.30
C ALA A 221 -14.54 -3.55 -9.11
N PHE A 222 -13.50 -3.94 -9.85
CA PHE A 222 -12.99 -5.30 -9.80
C PHE A 222 -11.52 -5.39 -10.20
N VAL A 223 -10.89 -6.49 -9.77
CA VAL A 223 -9.60 -7.00 -10.26
C VAL A 223 -9.80 -8.45 -10.69
N GLN A 224 -9.36 -8.82 -11.88
CA GLN A 224 -9.58 -10.15 -12.44
C GLN A 224 -8.29 -10.74 -13.02
N LEU A 225 -8.08 -12.04 -12.83
CA LEU A 225 -7.03 -12.80 -13.52
C LEU A 225 -7.32 -12.86 -15.03
N MET A 226 -6.31 -12.64 -15.85
CA MET A 226 -6.46 -12.67 -17.31
C MET A 226 -6.26 -14.06 -17.91
N ASP A 227 -5.45 -14.89 -17.24
CA ASP A 227 -5.03 -16.19 -17.76
C ASP A 227 -5.96 -17.32 -17.28
N PRO A 228 -6.09 -18.43 -18.06
CA PRO A 228 -6.82 -19.62 -17.62
C PRO A 228 -6.30 -20.14 -16.28
N LEU A 229 -7.22 -20.57 -15.42
CA LEU A 229 -6.87 -21.21 -14.16
C LEU A 229 -6.31 -22.61 -14.40
N PRO A 230 -5.38 -23.10 -13.58
CA PRO A 230 -4.95 -24.48 -13.62
C PRO A 230 -6.13 -25.45 -13.44
N GLU A 231 -6.18 -26.50 -14.24
CA GLU A 231 -7.25 -27.50 -14.16
C GLU A 231 -7.35 -28.13 -12.78
N GLY A 232 -8.59 -28.41 -12.34
CA GLY A 232 -8.85 -29.03 -11.03
C GLY A 232 -8.63 -28.11 -9.82
N THR A 233 -8.35 -26.83 -10.02
CA THR A 233 -8.19 -25.85 -8.93
C THR A 233 -9.45 -25.01 -8.72
N ASN A 234 -9.76 -24.69 -7.47
CA ASN A 234 -10.85 -23.79 -7.11
C ASN A 234 -10.27 -22.43 -6.71
N ILE A 235 -9.84 -21.66 -7.72
CA ILE A 235 -9.24 -20.33 -7.54
C ILE A 235 -10.30 -19.27 -7.84
N GLU A 236 -10.49 -18.35 -6.91
CA GLU A 236 -11.31 -17.14 -7.14
C GLU A 236 -10.59 -16.26 -8.17
N SER A 237 -11.11 -16.21 -9.39
CA SER A 237 -10.50 -15.51 -10.52
C SER A 237 -10.79 -14.01 -10.55
N LYS A 238 -11.69 -13.54 -9.69
CA LYS A 238 -12.13 -12.15 -9.63
C LYS A 238 -12.28 -11.69 -8.19
N LEU A 239 -11.69 -10.54 -7.89
CA LEU A 239 -11.87 -9.76 -6.67
C LEU A 239 -12.85 -8.63 -6.97
N ASP A 240 -14.06 -8.69 -6.42
CA ASP A 240 -15.13 -7.70 -6.57
C ASP A 240 -16.04 -7.65 -5.33
N MET A 241 -17.17 -6.94 -5.42
CA MET A 241 -18.15 -6.82 -4.34
C MET A 241 -18.63 -8.17 -3.75
N ASN A 242 -18.63 -9.24 -4.54
CA ASN A 242 -19.15 -10.55 -4.14
C ASN A 242 -18.07 -11.46 -3.54
N SER A 243 -16.80 -11.26 -3.92
CA SER A 243 -15.71 -12.16 -3.54
C SER A 243 -14.75 -11.57 -2.50
N TRP A 244 -14.73 -10.25 -2.30
CA TRP A 244 -13.70 -9.61 -1.46
C TRP A 244 -13.63 -10.18 -0.04
N LYS A 245 -14.78 -10.51 0.59
CA LYS A 245 -14.82 -11.09 1.94
C LYS A 245 -14.13 -12.44 2.07
N LYS A 246 -14.04 -13.21 0.97
CA LYS A 246 -13.35 -14.51 0.94
C LYS A 246 -11.84 -14.37 0.71
N LEU A 247 -11.41 -13.17 0.31
CA LEU A 247 -10.06 -12.85 -0.15
C LEU A 247 -9.32 -11.93 0.81
N VAL A 248 -9.83 -11.72 2.02
CA VAL A 248 -9.24 -10.84 3.06
C VAL A 248 -9.19 -11.52 4.42
#